data_AF-A0A4R5C8Y9-F1
#
_entry.id   AF-A0A4R5C8Y9-F1
#
_cell.length_a   1.000
_cell.length_b   1.000
_cell.length_c   1.000
_cell.angle_alpha   90.00
_cell.angle_beta   90.00
_cell.angle_gamma   90.00
#
_symmetry.space_group_name_H-M   'P 1'
#
loop_
_entity.id
_entity.type
_entity.pdbx_description
1 polymer ?
#
loop_
_entity_poly.entity_id
_entity_poly.type
_entity_poly.pdbx_seq_one_letter_code
_entity_poly.pdbx_strand_id
1 'polypeptide(L)' 'MNSSKIIASILILASLGMGYLGFNKISENTNQVNLLGIEIEASNKSGQQEGYLFVGIAVLLFLGGIYTLNKSQK' A
#
# COMPACT_ATOMS: atom_id res chain seq x y z
N MET A 1 -2.37 -25.48 -12.76
CA MET A 1 -1.87 -24.55 -11.72
C MET A 1 -2.92 -24.53 -10.60
N ASN A 2 -2.59 -24.86 -9.35
CA ASN A 2 -3.59 -24.90 -8.27
C ASN A 2 -4.17 -23.48 -8.07
N SER A 3 -5.49 -23.36 -8.04
CA SER A 3 -6.21 -22.07 -7.92
C SER A 3 -5.74 -21.24 -6.73
N SER A 4 -5.40 -21.90 -5.61
CA SER A 4 -4.83 -21.27 -4.41
C SER A 4 -3.48 -20.59 -4.65
N LYS A 5 -2.61 -21.15 -5.52
CA LYS A 5 -1.35 -20.50 -5.92
C LYS A 5 -1.60 -19.29 -6.79
N ILE A 6 -2.62 -19.34 -7.67
CA ILE A 6 -3.03 -18.20 -8.50
C ILE A 6 -3.51 -17.06 -7.62
N ILE A 7 -4.41 -17.36 -6.67
CA ILE A 7 -4.96 -16.38 -5.73
C ILE A 7 -3.84 -15.75 -4.89
N ALA A 8 -2.90 -16.56 -4.40
CA ALA A 8 -1.77 -16.06 -3.63
C ALA A 8 -0.87 -15.12 -4.46
N SER A 9 -0.56 -15.47 -5.70
CA SER A 9 0.21 -14.59 -6.59
C SER A 9 -0.51 -13.29 -6.88
N ILE A 10 -1.83 -13.32 -7.11
CA ILE A 10 -2.64 -12.10 -7.32
C ILE A 10 -2.60 -11.21 -6.06
N LEU A 11 -2.71 -11.81 -4.86
CA LEU A 11 -2.70 -11.07 -3.61
C LEU A 11 -1.36 -10.37 -3.37
N ILE A 12 -0.26 -11.06 -3.68
CA ILE A 12 1.10 -10.50 -3.61
C ILE A 12 1.25 -9.35 -4.62
N LEU A 13 0.85 -9.54 -5.88
CA LEU A 13 0.92 -8.49 -6.89
C LEU A 13 0.07 -7.26 -6.51
N ALA A 14 -1.15 -7.48 -6.01
CA ALA A 14 -2.02 -6.41 -5.53
C ALA A 14 -1.40 -5.65 -4.35
N SER A 15 -0.72 -6.36 -3.43
CA SER A 15 -0.02 -5.73 -2.31
C SER A 15 1.12 -4.81 -2.75
N LEU A 16 1.89 -5.21 -3.77
CA LEU A 16 2.96 -4.38 -4.31
C LEU A 16 2.39 -3.12 -4.97
N GLY A 17 1.28 -3.25 -5.69
CA GLY A 17 0.56 -2.11 -6.29
C GLY A 17 0.06 -1.12 -5.24
N MET A 18 -0.63 -1.60 -4.20
CA MET A 18 -1.09 -0.73 -3.10
C MET A 18 0.07 -0.13 -2.33
N GLY A 19 1.14 -0.89 -2.10
CA GLY A 19 2.34 -0.39 -1.42
C GLY A 19 3.00 0.76 -2.19
N TYR A 20 3.11 0.63 -3.52
CA TYR A 20 3.62 1.71 -4.37
C TYR A 20 2.74 2.96 -4.33
N LEU A 21 1.42 2.79 -4.44
CA LEU A 21 0.48 3.93 -4.35
C LEU A 21 0.53 4.60 -2.98
N GLY A 22 0.55 3.82 -1.90
CA GLY A 22 0.67 4.34 -0.54
C GLY A 22 1.98 5.06 -0.31
N PHE A 23 3.11 4.49 -0.75
CA PHE A 23 4.43 5.11 -0.62
C PHE A 23 4.54 6.42 -1.41
N ASN A 24 4.05 6.44 -2.65
CA ASN A 24 4.00 7.67 -3.44
C ASN A 24 3.12 8.73 -2.79
N LYS A 25 1.94 8.35 -2.27
CA LYS A 25 1.05 9.26 -1.54
C LYS A 25 1.77 9.84 -0.32
N ILE A 26 2.47 9.03 0.47
CA ILE A 26 3.27 9.52 1.61
C ILE A 26 4.34 10.48 1.11
N SER A 27 5.10 10.11 0.09
CA SER A 27 6.22 10.91 -0.43
C SER A 27 5.76 12.27 -0.97
N GLU A 28 4.70 12.29 -1.78
CA GLU A 28 4.10 13.52 -2.32
C GLU A 28 3.56 14.42 -1.21
N ASN A 29 2.93 13.83 -0.18
CA ASN A 29 2.38 14.58 0.95
C ASN A 29 3.43 14.90 2.05
N THR A 30 4.67 14.42 1.91
CA THR A 30 5.79 14.78 2.80
C THR A 30 6.60 15.94 2.24
N ASN A 31 6.72 16.01 0.91
CA ASN A 31 7.31 17.15 0.23
C ASN A 31 6.34 18.35 0.31
N GLN A 32 6.41 19.10 1.41
CA GLN A 32 5.72 20.38 1.58
C GLN A 32 6.17 21.36 0.49
N VAL A 33 5.47 21.37 -0.66
CA VAL A 33 5.66 22.42 -1.65
C VAL A 33 4.93 23.65 -1.12
N ASN A 34 5.71 24.60 -0.60
CA ASN A 34 5.23 25.79 0.08
C ASN A 34 4.63 26.79 -0.93
N LEU A 35 3.44 26.52 -1.46
CA LEU A 35 2.74 27.37 -2.45
C LEU A 35 2.00 28.54 -1.77
N LEU A 36 2.76 29.49 -1.20
CA LEU A 36 2.20 30.73 -0.63
C LEU A 36 1.36 30.58 0.66
N GLY A 37 1.68 29.64 1.55
CA GLY A 37 1.22 29.68 2.96
C GLY A 37 -0.28 29.48 3.20
N ILE A 38 -1.05 29.07 2.19
CA ILE A 38 -2.49 28.83 2.30
C ILE A 38 -2.79 27.32 2.15
N GLU A 39 -3.36 26.72 3.20
CA GLU A 39 -4.19 25.51 3.20
C GLU A 39 -3.65 24.18 2.62
N ILE A 40 -2.37 24.10 2.23
CA ILE A 40 -1.75 22.81 1.83
C ILE A 40 -1.45 21.89 3.03
N GLU A 41 -1.21 22.43 4.22
CA GLU A 41 -0.84 21.62 5.40
C GLU A 41 -1.95 20.65 5.86
N ALA A 42 -3.22 21.05 5.77
CA ALA A 42 -4.35 20.21 6.17
C ALA A 42 -4.54 19.03 5.23
N SER A 43 -4.39 19.26 3.92
CA SER A 43 -4.43 18.20 2.90
C SER A 43 -3.25 17.24 3.05
N ASN A 44 -2.04 17.75 3.35
CA ASN A 44 -0.84 16.93 3.53
C ASN A 44 -0.96 15.92 4.67
N LYS A 45 -1.51 16.33 5.83
CA LYS A 45 -1.70 15.41 6.95
C LYS A 45 -2.71 14.32 6.62
N SER A 46 -3.82 14.68 5.97
CA SER A 46 -4.83 13.71 5.54
C SER A 46 -4.27 12.75 4.50
N GLY A 47 -3.53 13.24 3.51
CA GLY A 47 -2.93 12.43 2.45
C GLY A 47 -1.82 11.51 2.95
N GLN A 48 -0.98 11.96 3.89
CA GLN A 48 -0.03 11.07 4.57
C GLN A 48 -0.75 9.96 5.35
N GLN A 49 -1.81 10.29 6.08
CA GLN A 49 -2.55 9.31 6.88
C GLN A 49 -3.21 8.24 5.98
N GLU A 50 -3.80 8.66 4.85
CA GLU A 50 -4.27 7.73 3.81
C GLU A 50 -3.14 6.87 3.25
N GLY A 51 -1.98 7.48 2.96
CA GLY A 51 -0.81 6.77 2.46
C GLY A 51 -0.33 5.68 3.43
N TYR A 52 -0.26 5.98 4.73
CA TYR A 52 0.06 4.99 5.76
C TYR A 52 -1.00 3.88 5.86
N LEU A 53 -2.29 4.20 5.67
CA LEU A 53 -3.35 3.20 5.62
C LEU A 53 -3.17 2.25 4.42
N PHE A 54 -2.87 2.79 3.23
CA PHE A 54 -2.59 1.98 2.03
C PHE A 54 -1.36 1.08 2.22
N VAL A 55 -0.28 1.61 2.79
CA VAL A 55 0.92 0.81 3.11
C VAL A 55 0.59 -0.27 4.15
N GLY A 56 -0.19 0.04 5.19
CA GLY A 56 -0.61 -0.93 6.20
C GLY A 56 -1.44 -2.07 5.59
N ILE A 57 -2.41 -1.75 4.74
CA ILE A 57 -3.21 -2.74 4.01
C ILE A 57 -2.33 -3.57 3.07
N ALA A 58 -1.39 -2.95 2.37
CA ALA A 58 -0.44 -3.64 1.52
C ALA A 58 0.39 -4.68 2.29
N VAL A 59 0.89 -4.33 3.47
CA VAL A 59 1.63 -5.27 4.33
C VAL A 59 0.76 -6.45 4.74
N LEU A 60 -0.49 -6.20 5.16
CA LEU A 60 -1.43 -7.26 5.54
C LEU A 60 -1.77 -8.19 4.36
N LEU A 61 -2.01 -7.64 3.18
CA LEU A 61 -2.26 -8.41 1.96
C LEU A 61 -1.04 -9.23 1.53
N PHE A 62 0.17 -8.67 1.65
CA PHE A 62 1.41 -9.37 1.32
C PHE A 62 1.61 -10.57 2.24
N LEU A 63 1.49 -10.37 3.56
CA LEU A 63 1.61 -11.44 4.55
C LEU A 63 0.53 -12.51 4.36
N GLY A 64 -0.73 -12.11 4.10
CA GLY A 64 -1.82 -13.04 3.77
C GLY A 64 -1.55 -13.83 2.49
N GLY A 65 -0.93 -13.18 1.49
CA GLY A 65 -0.56 -13.80 0.22
C GLY A 65 0.54 -14.85 0.40
N ILE A 66 1.60 -14.50 1.13
CA ILE A 66 2.68 -15.43 1.48
C ILE A 66 2.16 -16.61 2.31
N TYR A 67 1.31 -16.35 3.31
CA TYR A 67 0.72 -17.40 4.13
C TYR A 67 -0.13 -18.37 3.30
N THR A 68 -0.97 -17.84 2.41
CA THR A 68 -1.80 -18.64 1.51
C THR A 68 -0.95 -19.45 0.53
N LEU A 69 0.13 -18.85 0.00
CA LEU A 69 1.08 -19.54 -0.88
C LEU A 69 1.73 -20.72 -0.15
N ASN A 70 2.24 -20.50 1.06
CA ASN A 70 2.89 -21.53 1.87
C ASN A 70 1.93 -22.65 2.26
N LYS A 71 0.70 -22.31 2.67
CA LYS A 71 -0.33 -23.30 2.97
C LYS A 71 -0.72 -24.13 1.74
N SER A 72 -0.70 -23.53 0.54
CA SER A 72 -1.03 -24.24 -0.71
C SER A 72 0.11 -25.11 -1.26
N GLN A 73 1.34 -24.98 -0.74
CA GLN A 73 2.48 -25.84 -1.09
C GLN A 73 2.60 -27.05 -0.17
N LYS A 74 2.00 -26.98 1.03
CA LYS A 74 1.90 -28.06 2.01
C LYS A 74 0.73 -28.99 1.68
#